data_AF-A0A9P1BUZ1-F1
#
_entry.id   AF-A0A9P1BUZ1-F1
#
_cell.length_a   1.000
_cell.length_b   1.000
_cell.length_c   1.000
_cell.angle_alpha   90.00
_cell.angle_beta   90.00
_cell.angle_gamma   90.00
#
_symmetry.space_group_name_H-M   'P 1'
#
loop_
_entity.id
_entity.type
_entity.pdbx_description
1 polymer ?
#
loop_
_entity_poly.entity_id
_entity_poly.type
_entity_poly.pdbx_seq_one_letter_code
_entity_poly.pdbx_strand_id
1 'polypeptide(L)'
;MQRGTLDAGALRIGDGESISRRNIWFGHEFVDEETMQHVRSVVVAAGVMAALQVVSLLLALLTKHHFEGALINFMLGMILPGCGYCGATRTNSELMCCFSFTSLLSAISQMLLMLNSLLAIWFISENEEVFCEALCQVTGCGNHSRICSCQIGCGESCCSDFAEVCHNGQQLLAPMSCIDLEATLGYKTHVAATVIMLISPLVIGLSVYAWHHGRKLYERLSAGEVLLVRGERRSEDEAFE
;
A
#
# COMPACT_ATOMS: atom_id res chain seq x y z
N MET A 1 -7.49 -27.14 44.58
CA MET A 1 -6.66 -26.31 43.67
C MET A 1 -5.22 -26.42 44.12
N GLN A 2 -4.45 -27.31 43.48
CA GLN A 2 -3.07 -27.59 43.83
C GLN A 2 -2.14 -26.61 43.09
N ARG A 3 -1.35 -25.85 43.85
CA ARG A 3 -0.17 -25.14 43.36
C ARG A 3 0.89 -26.19 43.01
N GLY A 4 1.09 -26.43 41.72
CA GLY A 4 2.27 -27.13 41.23
C GLY A 4 3.47 -26.20 41.33
N THR A 5 4.45 -26.59 42.14
CA THR A 5 5.79 -26.04 42.18
C THR A 5 6.48 -26.34 40.84
N LEU A 6 6.70 -25.30 40.03
CA LEU A 6 7.53 -25.38 38.84
C LEU A 6 8.99 -25.50 39.27
N ASP A 7 9.55 -26.68 39.02
CA ASP A 7 10.97 -26.96 39.15
C ASP A 7 11.77 -25.98 38.30
N ALA A 8 12.63 -25.21 38.98
CA ALA A 8 13.67 -24.43 38.37
C ALA A 8 14.70 -25.38 37.75
N GLY A 9 14.43 -25.81 36.52
CA GLY A 9 15.37 -26.48 35.66
C GLY A 9 16.54 -25.54 35.38
N ALA A 10 17.62 -25.72 36.13
CA ALA A 10 18.91 -25.07 35.90
C ALA A 10 19.38 -25.40 34.48
N LEU A 11 19.30 -24.40 33.60
CA LEU A 11 19.87 -24.45 32.25
C LEU A 11 21.39 -24.55 32.40
N ARG A 12 21.93 -25.77 32.24
CA ARG A 12 23.37 -25.99 32.09
C ARG A 12 23.82 -25.36 30.79
N ILE A 13 24.39 -24.16 30.87
CA ILE A 13 25.18 -23.57 29.79
C ILE A 13 26.45 -24.43 29.70
N GLY A 14 26.51 -25.27 28.68
CA GLY A 14 27.71 -26.04 28.35
C GLY A 14 28.78 -25.09 27.85
N ASP A 15 29.86 -24.97 28.62
CA ASP A 15 31.11 -24.36 28.19
C ASP A 15 31.73 -25.22 27.07
N GLY A 16 31.48 -24.82 25.84
CA GLY A 16 32.03 -25.42 24.64
C GLY A 16 32.11 -24.36 23.55
N GLU A 17 33.28 -23.78 23.41
CA GLU A 17 33.70 -22.78 22.42
C GLU A 17 32.97 -22.90 21.06
N SER A 18 31.95 -22.10 20.90
CA SER A 18 31.84 -21.29 19.70
C SER A 18 31.79 -19.87 20.20
N ILE A 19 32.70 -19.03 19.69
CA ILE A 19 32.58 -17.59 19.76
C ILE A 19 31.26 -17.27 19.07
N SER A 20 30.19 -17.28 19.86
CA SER A 20 28.88 -16.79 19.49
C SER A 20 29.14 -15.35 19.15
N ARG A 21 29.28 -15.07 17.85
CA ARG A 21 29.28 -13.71 17.33
C ARG A 21 28.00 -13.11 17.87
N ARG A 22 28.11 -12.30 18.93
CA ARG A 22 26.98 -11.55 19.44
C ARG A 22 26.56 -10.66 18.29
N ASN A 23 25.46 -11.04 17.65
CA ASN A 23 24.93 -10.29 16.54
C ASN A 23 24.17 -9.13 17.16
N ILE A 24 24.93 -8.05 17.42
CA ILE A 24 24.41 -6.81 17.97
C ILE A 24 23.85 -6.02 16.81
N TRP A 25 22.56 -5.70 16.88
CA TRP A 25 21.91 -4.86 15.87
C TRP A 25 21.05 -3.81 16.56
N PHE A 26 21.24 -2.54 16.19
CA PHE A 26 20.70 -1.36 16.89
C PHE A 26 20.94 -1.33 18.41
N GLY A 27 22.08 -1.87 18.86
CA GLY A 27 22.43 -1.91 20.29
C GLY A 27 21.66 -2.96 21.10
N HIS A 28 20.93 -3.86 20.44
CA HIS A 28 20.31 -5.02 21.07
C HIS A 28 21.10 -6.29 20.78
N GLU A 29 21.24 -7.15 21.80
CA GLU A 29 21.79 -8.50 21.66
C GLU A 29 20.66 -9.48 21.32
N PHE A 30 20.80 -10.16 20.18
CA PHE A 30 19.87 -11.18 19.71
C PHE A 30 20.31 -12.58 20.15
N VAL A 31 19.34 -13.41 20.53
CA VAL A 31 19.57 -14.80 20.96
C VAL A 31 19.95 -15.69 19.78
N ASP A 32 19.37 -15.44 18.61
CA ASP A 32 19.57 -16.23 17.40
C ASP A 32 19.61 -15.37 16.12
N GLU A 33 20.41 -15.82 15.14
CA GLU A 33 20.60 -15.13 13.86
C GLU A 33 19.31 -15.08 13.02
N GLU A 34 18.47 -16.10 13.13
CA GLU A 34 17.21 -16.18 12.38
C GLU A 34 16.21 -15.11 12.85
N THR A 35 16.07 -14.90 14.16
CA THR A 35 15.29 -13.81 14.73
C THR A 35 15.82 -12.47 14.27
N MET A 36 17.15 -12.26 14.34
CA MET A 36 17.75 -11.01 13.89
C MET A 36 17.40 -10.74 12.42
N GLN A 37 17.49 -11.76 11.56
CA GLN A 37 17.12 -11.64 10.16
C GLN A 37 15.65 -11.27 10.00
N HIS A 38 14.73 -11.88 10.73
CA HIS A 38 13.30 -11.56 10.67
C HIS A 38 12.97 -10.15 11.17
N VAL A 39 13.57 -9.72 12.28
CA VAL A 39 13.43 -8.35 12.79
C VAL A 39 13.95 -7.35 11.77
N ARG A 40 15.13 -7.59 11.19
CA ARG A 40 15.69 -6.75 10.13
C ARG A 40 14.78 -6.67 8.91
N SER A 41 14.25 -7.80 8.46
CA SER A 41 13.30 -7.86 7.34
C SER A 41 12.04 -7.03 7.62
N VAL A 42 11.46 -7.15 8.82
CA VAL A 42 10.26 -6.36 9.20
C VAL A 42 10.56 -4.87 9.26
N VAL A 43 11.69 -4.47 9.85
CA VAL A 43 12.09 -3.05 9.93
C VAL A 43 12.37 -2.47 8.55
N VAL A 44 13.05 -3.21 7.67
CA VAL A 44 13.28 -2.78 6.28
C VAL A 44 11.95 -2.67 5.53
N ALA A 45 11.07 -3.65 5.65
CA ALA A 45 9.76 -3.61 4.99
C ALA A 45 8.91 -2.43 5.48
N ALA A 46 8.85 -2.20 6.79
CA ALA A 46 8.17 -1.05 7.39
C ALA A 46 8.79 0.28 6.90
N GLY A 47 10.12 0.37 6.82
CA GLY A 47 10.81 1.54 6.27
C GLY A 47 10.46 1.82 4.81
N VAL A 48 10.44 0.78 3.96
CA VAL A 48 10.05 0.91 2.54
C VAL A 48 8.58 1.32 2.42
N MET A 49 7.67 0.71 3.20
CA MET A 49 6.25 1.10 3.21
C MET A 49 6.07 2.56 3.63
N ALA A 50 6.77 3.01 4.68
CA ALA A 50 6.73 4.40 5.12
C ALA A 50 7.27 5.36 4.04
N ALA A 51 8.38 5.01 3.38
CA ALA A 51 8.92 5.80 2.28
C ALA A 51 7.93 5.91 1.11
N LEU A 52 7.23 4.84 0.75
CA LEU A 52 6.18 4.87 -0.27
C LEU A 52 5.03 5.81 0.11
N GLN A 53 4.63 5.85 1.40
CA GLN A 53 3.59 6.78 1.87
C GLN A 53 4.05 8.24 1.80
N VAL A 54 5.32 8.52 2.13
CA VAL A 54 5.90 9.87 1.96
C VAL A 54 5.90 10.28 0.49
N VAL A 55 6.31 9.38 -0.42
CA VAL A 55 6.27 9.66 -1.87
C VAL A 55 4.83 9.90 -2.34
N SER A 56 3.87 9.11 -1.88
CA SER A 56 2.45 9.30 -2.20
C SER A 56 1.93 10.66 -1.74
N LEU A 57 2.27 11.10 -0.53
CA LEU A 57 1.92 12.43 -0.03
C LEU A 57 2.56 13.54 -0.88
N LEU A 58 3.84 13.42 -1.23
CA LEU A 58 4.53 14.39 -2.08
C LEU A 58 3.87 14.51 -3.46
N LEU A 59 3.48 13.38 -4.07
CA LEU A 59 2.75 13.39 -5.35
C LEU A 59 1.37 14.04 -5.23
N ALA A 60 0.65 13.79 -4.14
CA ALA A 60 -0.63 14.44 -3.86
C ALA A 60 -0.50 15.97 -3.71
N LEU A 61 0.58 16.44 -3.06
CA LEU A 61 0.89 17.86 -2.95
C LEU A 61 1.21 18.51 -4.30
N LEU A 62 1.99 17.82 -5.15
CA LEU A 62 2.36 18.33 -6.47
C LEU A 62 1.17 18.42 -7.42
N THR A 63 0.21 17.50 -7.31
CA THR A 63 -0.99 17.45 -8.15
C THR A 63 -2.09 18.41 -7.72
N LYS A 64 -1.88 19.20 -6.64
CA LYS A 64 -2.87 20.12 -6.06
C LYS A 64 -4.22 19.47 -5.71
N HIS A 65 -4.22 18.15 -5.50
CA HIS A 65 -5.41 17.44 -5.03
C HIS A 65 -5.73 17.81 -3.57
N HIS A 66 -6.95 17.52 -3.12
CA HIS A 66 -7.45 17.85 -1.79
C HIS A 66 -6.48 17.41 -0.68
N PHE A 67 -5.76 18.38 -0.10
CA PHE A 67 -4.71 18.16 0.92
C PHE A 67 -5.24 17.39 2.14
N GLU A 68 -6.47 17.68 2.57
CA GLU A 68 -7.09 17.04 3.73
C GLU A 68 -7.20 15.51 3.55
N GLY A 69 -7.64 15.06 2.36
CA GLY A 69 -7.73 13.64 2.04
C GLY A 69 -6.36 12.97 1.97
N ALA A 70 -5.36 13.65 1.40
CA ALA A 70 -3.99 13.15 1.32
C ALA A 70 -3.35 12.99 2.70
N LEU A 71 -3.59 13.93 3.62
CA LEU A 71 -3.06 13.89 4.99
C LEU A 71 -3.67 12.73 5.79
N ILE A 72 -4.99 12.53 5.71
CA ILE A 72 -5.66 11.41 6.38
C ILE A 72 -5.13 10.08 5.84
N ASN A 73 -5.00 9.96 4.51
CA ASN A 73 -4.44 8.76 3.89
C ASN A 73 -3.00 8.50 4.34
N PHE A 74 -2.18 9.54 4.45
CA PHE A 74 -0.81 9.44 4.95
C PHE A 74 -0.78 8.95 6.41
N MET A 75 -1.58 9.54 7.29
CA MET A 75 -1.64 9.14 8.70
C MET A 75 -2.06 7.68 8.84
N LEU A 76 -3.11 7.25 8.13
CA LEU A 76 -3.55 5.86 8.11
C LEU A 76 -2.46 4.93 7.53
N GLY A 77 -1.78 5.37 6.46
CA GLY A 77 -0.69 4.65 5.83
C GLY A 77 0.56 4.48 6.71
N MET A 78 0.79 5.39 7.67
CA MET A 78 1.92 5.35 8.59
C MET A 78 1.68 4.51 9.85
N ILE A 79 0.42 4.23 10.20
CA ILE A 79 0.08 3.38 11.37
C ILE A 79 0.66 1.98 11.18
N LEU A 80 0.47 1.38 9.99
CA LEU A 80 0.93 0.04 9.67
C LEU A 80 2.46 -0.14 9.87
N PRO A 81 3.34 0.63 9.20
CA PRO A 81 4.78 0.53 9.41
C PRO A 81 5.18 0.90 10.83
N GLY A 82 4.44 1.80 11.49
CA GLY A 82 4.62 2.09 12.92
C GLY A 82 4.40 0.87 13.82
N CYS A 83 3.34 0.09 13.59
CA CYS A 83 3.09 -1.16 14.31
C CYS A 83 4.21 -2.19 14.08
N GLY A 84 4.67 -2.34 12.84
CA GLY A 84 5.79 -3.23 12.51
C GLY A 84 7.09 -2.84 13.21
N TYR A 85 7.46 -1.56 13.16
CA TYR A 85 8.67 -1.07 13.82
C TYR A 85 8.59 -1.17 15.35
N CYS A 86 7.50 -0.68 15.95
CA CYS A 86 7.30 -0.69 17.40
C CYS A 86 7.14 -2.11 17.95
N GLY A 87 6.44 -3.01 17.24
CA GLY A 87 6.32 -4.41 17.63
C GLY A 87 7.66 -5.12 17.64
N ALA A 88 8.54 -4.79 16.68
CA ALA A 88 9.84 -5.46 16.52
C ALA A 88 10.82 -4.99 17.60
N THR A 89 10.87 -3.69 17.83
CA THR A 89 11.79 -3.06 18.79
C THR A 89 11.35 -3.20 20.24
N ARG A 90 10.04 -3.28 20.51
CA ARG A 90 9.50 -3.45 21.88
C ARG A 90 9.09 -4.89 22.20
N THR A 91 9.38 -5.85 21.32
CA THR A 91 9.03 -7.27 21.48
C THR A 91 7.57 -7.47 21.89
N ASN A 92 6.65 -6.75 21.23
CA ASN A 92 5.22 -6.78 21.56
C ASN A 92 4.47 -7.63 20.52
N SER A 93 3.92 -8.76 20.97
CA SER A 93 3.19 -9.71 20.11
C SER A 93 1.89 -9.13 19.54
N GLU A 94 1.17 -8.29 20.27
CA GLU A 94 -0.09 -7.69 19.81
C GLU A 94 0.15 -6.75 18.62
N LEU A 95 1.19 -5.92 18.69
CA LEU A 95 1.57 -5.03 17.58
C LEU A 95 2.03 -5.83 16.36
N MET A 96 2.72 -6.95 16.56
CA MET A 96 3.12 -7.85 15.48
C MET A 96 1.95 -8.58 14.85
N CYS A 97 0.97 -8.99 15.64
CA CYS A 97 -0.29 -9.56 15.14
C CYS A 97 -1.02 -8.55 14.25
N CYS A 98 -1.16 -7.31 14.75
CA CYS A 98 -1.76 -6.21 14.01
C CYS A 98 -1.05 -6.00 12.67
N PHE A 99 0.29 -5.83 12.68
CA PHE A 99 1.12 -5.64 11.49
C PHE A 99 0.99 -6.80 10.49
N SER A 100 1.03 -8.04 10.95
CA SER A 100 0.92 -9.23 10.10
C SER A 100 -0.46 -9.32 9.44
N PHE A 101 -1.54 -9.18 10.22
CA PHE A 101 -2.90 -9.27 9.70
C PHE A 101 -3.20 -8.17 8.69
N THR A 102 -2.82 -6.93 9.01
CA THR A 102 -3.03 -5.77 8.13
C THR A 102 -2.17 -5.84 6.87
N SER A 103 -0.94 -6.38 6.93
CA SER A 103 -0.12 -6.63 5.73
C SER A 103 -0.77 -7.67 4.80
N LEU A 104 -1.34 -8.75 5.37
CA LEU A 104 -2.08 -9.75 4.60
C LEU A 104 -3.34 -9.16 3.95
N LEU A 105 -4.12 -8.42 4.74
CA LEU A 105 -5.34 -7.77 4.25
C LEU A 105 -4.98 -6.75 3.15
N SER A 106 -3.88 -6.02 3.31
CA SER A 106 -3.35 -5.10 2.30
C SER A 106 -2.99 -5.84 1.02
N ALA A 107 -2.26 -6.95 1.08
CA ALA A 107 -1.93 -7.78 -0.08
C ALA A 107 -3.19 -8.27 -0.82
N ILE A 108 -4.18 -8.78 -0.08
CA ILE A 108 -5.46 -9.24 -0.66
C ILE A 108 -6.19 -8.08 -1.32
N SER A 109 -6.30 -6.93 -0.65
CA SER A 109 -6.97 -5.74 -1.19
C SER A 109 -6.30 -5.24 -2.47
N GLN A 110 -4.97 -5.27 -2.54
CA GLN A 110 -4.22 -4.85 -3.73
C GLN A 110 -4.34 -5.85 -4.87
N MET A 111 -4.37 -7.16 -4.59
CA MET A 111 -4.65 -8.17 -5.61
C MET A 111 -6.06 -7.99 -6.20
N LEU A 112 -7.07 -7.74 -5.34
CA LEU A 112 -8.44 -7.48 -5.79
C LEU A 112 -8.53 -6.17 -6.58
N LEU A 113 -7.85 -5.11 -6.13
CA LEU A 113 -7.82 -3.83 -6.85
C LEU A 113 -7.16 -4.00 -8.23
N MET A 114 -6.02 -4.67 -8.30
CA MET A 114 -5.33 -4.97 -9.56
C MET A 114 -6.23 -5.78 -10.51
N LEU A 115 -6.91 -6.81 -10.00
CA LEU A 115 -7.86 -7.60 -10.79
C LEU A 115 -9.03 -6.74 -11.30
N ASN A 116 -9.63 -5.91 -10.44
CA ASN A 116 -10.72 -5.02 -10.83
C ASN A 116 -10.27 -3.98 -11.86
N SER A 117 -9.06 -3.42 -11.72
CA SER A 117 -8.50 -2.50 -12.71
C SER A 117 -8.26 -3.19 -14.05
N LEU A 118 -7.75 -4.41 -14.06
CA LEU A 118 -7.57 -5.19 -15.30
C LEU A 118 -8.91 -5.51 -15.97
N LEU A 119 -9.92 -5.90 -15.19
CA LEU A 119 -11.27 -6.13 -15.69
C LEU A 119 -11.90 -4.84 -16.25
N ALA A 120 -11.70 -3.71 -15.59
CA ALA A 120 -12.18 -2.41 -16.07
C ALA A 120 -11.50 -2.01 -17.39
N ILE A 121 -10.19 -2.17 -17.49
CA ILE A 121 -9.43 -1.90 -18.73
C ILE A 121 -9.92 -2.81 -19.86
N TRP A 122 -10.08 -4.10 -19.58
CA TRP A 122 -10.57 -5.07 -20.55
C TRP A 122 -11.98 -4.72 -21.04
N PHE A 123 -12.90 -4.40 -20.12
CA PHE A 123 -14.26 -4.01 -20.46
C PHE A 123 -14.33 -2.72 -21.27
N ILE A 124 -13.50 -1.72 -20.93
CA ILE A 124 -13.40 -0.46 -21.69
C ILE A 124 -12.91 -0.75 -23.11
N SER A 125 -11.89 -1.59 -23.27
CA SER A 125 -11.32 -1.93 -24.58
C SER A 125 -12.28 -2.71 -25.48
N GLU A 126 -13.17 -3.53 -24.90
CA GLU A 126 -14.17 -4.28 -25.68
C GLU A 126 -15.40 -3.44 -26.07
N ASN A 127 -15.64 -2.32 -25.38
CA ASN A 127 -16.84 -1.49 -25.54
C ASN A 127 -16.52 -0.03 -25.88
N GLU A 128 -15.41 0.23 -26.56
CA GLU A 128 -14.88 1.58 -26.83
C GLU A 128 -15.93 2.50 -27.50
N GLU A 129 -16.67 1.99 -28.49
CA GLU A 129 -17.72 2.74 -29.18
C GLU A 129 -18.86 3.18 -28.26
N VAL A 130 -19.31 2.28 -27.37
CA VAL A 130 -20.39 2.53 -26.42
C VAL A 130 -19.95 3.55 -25.36
N PHE A 131 -18.69 3.48 -24.93
CA PHE A 131 -18.12 4.47 -24.01
C PHE A 131 -17.97 5.84 -24.67
N CYS A 132 -17.56 5.91 -25.95
CA CYS A 132 -17.48 7.18 -26.67
C CYS A 132 -18.86 7.83 -26.77
N GLU A 133 -19.90 7.05 -27.13
CA GLU A 133 -21.29 7.53 -27.19
C GLU A 133 -21.80 8.00 -25.82
N ALA A 134 -21.57 7.23 -24.75
CA ALA A 134 -21.99 7.60 -23.40
C ALA A 134 -21.27 8.85 -22.87
N LEU A 135 -19.96 8.97 -23.09
CA LEU A 135 -19.19 10.17 -22.74
C LEU A 135 -19.71 11.37 -23.53
N CYS A 136 -19.94 11.23 -24.84
CA CYS A 136 -20.51 12.26 -25.69
C CYS A 136 -21.86 12.78 -25.18
N GLN A 137 -22.74 11.89 -24.73
CA GLN A 137 -24.02 12.29 -24.13
C GLN A 137 -23.84 13.04 -22.81
N VAL A 138 -22.86 12.66 -21.98
CA VAL A 138 -22.62 13.29 -20.67
C VAL A 138 -21.91 14.64 -20.80
N THR A 139 -20.89 14.76 -21.65
CA THR A 139 -20.11 16.00 -21.81
C THR A 139 -20.73 16.96 -22.82
N GLY A 140 -21.30 16.45 -23.93
CA GLY A 140 -21.81 17.27 -25.02
C GLY A 140 -23.24 17.78 -24.85
N CYS A 141 -24.03 17.20 -23.94
CA CYS A 141 -25.46 17.54 -23.81
C CYS A 141 -25.79 18.51 -22.66
N GLY A 142 -24.86 18.71 -21.72
CA GLY A 142 -25.04 19.57 -20.54
C GLY A 142 -26.44 19.42 -19.90
N ASN A 143 -27.02 20.54 -19.46
CA ASN A 143 -28.40 20.60 -18.96
C ASN A 143 -29.45 20.92 -20.07
N HIS A 144 -29.05 20.92 -21.34
CA HIS A 144 -29.87 21.41 -22.46
C HIS A 144 -30.75 20.33 -23.12
N SER A 145 -30.73 19.10 -22.58
CA SER A 145 -31.44 17.92 -23.09
C SER A 145 -32.97 18.05 -23.21
N ARG A 146 -33.56 19.14 -22.69
CA ARG A 146 -35.01 19.41 -22.79
C ARG A 146 -35.41 20.16 -24.07
N ILE A 147 -34.48 20.81 -24.76
CA ILE A 147 -34.78 21.75 -25.86
C ILE A 147 -34.23 21.23 -27.20
N CYS A 148 -33.20 20.40 -27.14
CA CYS A 148 -32.52 19.82 -28.31
C CYS A 148 -32.18 18.34 -28.06
N SER A 149 -31.91 17.60 -29.13
CA SER A 149 -31.56 16.18 -29.09
C SER A 149 -30.04 15.98 -28.99
N CYS A 150 -29.62 15.02 -28.18
CA CYS A 150 -28.22 14.57 -28.08
C CYS A 150 -28.10 13.09 -28.45
N GLN A 151 -29.03 12.61 -29.27
CA GLN A 151 -29.00 11.25 -29.79
C GLN A 151 -28.18 11.23 -31.09
N ILE A 152 -27.38 10.17 -31.29
CA ILE A 152 -26.66 9.98 -32.55
C ILE A 152 -27.68 9.97 -33.70
N GLY A 153 -27.43 10.79 -34.72
CA GLY A 153 -28.36 10.97 -35.85
C GLY A 153 -29.47 12.00 -35.63
N CYS A 154 -29.33 12.91 -34.65
CA CYS A 154 -30.31 13.98 -34.38
C CYS A 154 -30.54 14.98 -35.53
N GLY A 155 -29.72 14.96 -36.59
CA GLY A 155 -29.89 15.82 -37.77
C GLY A 155 -29.91 17.30 -37.40
N GLU A 156 -30.92 18.04 -37.86
CA GLU A 156 -31.07 19.48 -37.57
C GLU A 156 -31.54 19.76 -36.12
N SER A 157 -31.95 18.74 -35.38
CA SER A 157 -32.44 18.87 -33.99
C SER A 157 -31.34 18.69 -32.94
N CYS A 158 -30.08 18.52 -33.37
CA CYS A 158 -28.95 18.35 -32.46
C CYS A 158 -28.70 19.61 -31.62
N CYS A 159 -28.33 19.42 -30.35
CA CYS A 159 -27.76 20.52 -29.56
C CYS A 159 -26.48 21.03 -30.23
N SER A 160 -26.27 22.35 -30.26
CA SER A 160 -25.06 22.97 -30.84
C SER A 160 -23.79 22.40 -30.23
N ASP A 161 -23.80 22.22 -28.91
CA ASP A 161 -22.67 21.73 -28.12
C ASP A 161 -22.41 20.23 -28.40
N PHE A 162 -23.47 19.46 -28.66
CA PHE A 162 -23.35 18.06 -29.05
C PHE A 162 -22.81 17.92 -30.48
N ALA A 163 -23.24 18.78 -31.41
CA ALA A 163 -22.72 18.76 -32.78
C ALA A 163 -21.24 19.16 -32.85
N GLU A 164 -20.81 20.12 -32.02
CA GLU A 164 -19.41 20.54 -31.91
C GLU A 164 -18.52 19.47 -31.27
N VAL A 165 -19.00 18.76 -30.25
CA VAL A 165 -18.22 17.72 -29.54
C VAL A 165 -18.23 16.37 -30.28
N CYS A 166 -19.35 15.99 -30.90
CA CYS A 166 -19.58 14.61 -31.36
C CYS A 166 -19.80 14.45 -32.87
N HIS A 167 -20.15 15.51 -33.62
CA HIS A 167 -20.54 15.39 -35.04
C HIS A 167 -19.50 15.94 -36.03
N ASN A 168 -18.74 16.97 -35.67
CA ASN A 168 -17.67 17.53 -36.49
C ASN A 168 -16.36 17.49 -35.70
N GLY A 169 -15.50 16.50 -35.96
CA GLY A 169 -14.16 16.39 -35.39
C GLY A 169 -13.19 17.52 -35.77
N GLN A 170 -13.67 18.73 -36.03
CA GLN A 170 -12.87 19.92 -36.29
C GLN A 170 -13.20 21.01 -35.26
N GLN A 171 -12.34 21.02 -34.25
CA GLN A 171 -11.82 22.17 -33.50
C GLN A 171 -12.51 23.52 -33.78
N LEU A 172 -12.99 24.18 -32.73
CA LEU A 172 -12.46 25.52 -32.47
C LEU A 172 -12.42 25.92 -30.98
N LEU A 173 -13.28 25.41 -30.08
CA LEU A 173 -13.17 25.76 -28.64
C LEU A 173 -13.49 24.66 -27.63
N ALA A 174 -14.00 23.49 -28.02
CA ALA A 174 -14.21 22.37 -27.10
C ALA A 174 -12.96 21.46 -26.98
N PRO A 175 -12.56 21.04 -25.76
CA PRO A 175 -11.41 20.17 -25.56
C PRO A 175 -11.77 18.73 -25.97
N MET A 176 -11.23 18.28 -27.11
CA MET A 176 -11.11 16.86 -27.53
C MET A 176 -12.31 16.27 -28.32
N SER A 177 -12.09 15.90 -29.60
CA SER A 177 -13.04 15.14 -30.44
C SER A 177 -13.12 13.67 -30.01
N CYS A 178 -14.16 12.89 -30.38
CA CYS A 178 -14.23 11.44 -30.02
C CYS A 178 -13.00 10.64 -30.50
N ILE A 179 -12.43 10.98 -31.67
CA ILE A 179 -11.20 10.35 -32.20
C ILE A 179 -9.97 10.74 -31.36
N ASP A 180 -9.84 12.01 -30.98
CA ASP A 180 -8.78 12.46 -30.06
C ASP A 180 -8.99 11.90 -28.64
N LEU A 181 -10.23 11.68 -28.24
CA LEU A 181 -10.63 11.12 -26.95
C LEU A 181 -10.33 9.62 -26.91
N GLU A 182 -10.58 8.88 -27.99
CA GLU A 182 -10.20 7.48 -28.16
C GLU A 182 -8.68 7.32 -28.14
N ALA A 183 -7.94 8.15 -28.89
CA ALA A 183 -6.49 8.17 -28.86
C ALA A 183 -5.92 8.58 -27.48
N THR A 184 -6.55 9.55 -26.81
CA THR A 184 -6.14 10.00 -25.48
C THR A 184 -6.54 9.01 -24.38
N LEU A 185 -7.70 8.37 -24.48
CA LEU A 185 -8.09 7.27 -23.59
C LEU A 185 -7.14 6.12 -23.80
N GLY A 186 -6.91 5.66 -25.03
CA GLY A 186 -5.94 4.60 -25.33
C GLY A 186 -4.56 4.89 -24.75
N TYR A 187 -4.03 6.10 -24.98
CA TYR A 187 -2.73 6.48 -24.40
C TYR A 187 -2.75 6.53 -22.87
N LYS A 188 -3.76 7.15 -22.26
CA LYS A 188 -3.87 7.27 -20.79
C LYS A 188 -4.18 5.93 -20.12
N THR A 189 -4.99 5.08 -20.73
CA THR A 189 -5.30 3.73 -20.24
C THR A 189 -4.07 2.85 -20.37
N HIS A 190 -3.30 2.93 -21.46
CA HIS A 190 -2.03 2.22 -21.57
C HIS A 190 -0.98 2.70 -20.55
N VAL A 191 -0.84 4.01 -20.36
CA VAL A 191 0.07 4.55 -19.33
C VAL A 191 -0.39 4.13 -17.93
N ALA A 192 -1.67 4.28 -17.60
CA ALA A 192 -2.22 3.86 -16.32
C ALA A 192 -2.07 2.34 -16.10
N ALA A 193 -2.39 1.53 -17.11
CA ALA A 193 -2.22 0.07 -17.08
C ALA A 193 -0.76 -0.31 -16.87
N THR A 194 0.18 0.35 -17.56
CA THR A 194 1.62 0.10 -17.41
C THR A 194 2.09 0.44 -16.00
N VAL A 195 1.66 1.59 -15.47
CA VAL A 195 1.98 2.02 -14.10
C VAL A 195 1.40 1.04 -13.07
N ILE A 196 0.14 0.63 -13.22
CA ILE A 196 -0.52 -0.35 -12.34
C ILE A 196 0.22 -1.69 -12.41
N MET A 197 0.50 -2.20 -13.61
CA MET A 197 1.18 -3.48 -13.81
C MET A 197 2.61 -3.50 -13.30
N LEU A 198 3.28 -2.35 -13.23
CA LEU A 198 4.66 -2.26 -12.71
C LEU A 198 4.70 -2.05 -11.20
N ILE A 199 3.83 -1.19 -10.66
CA ILE A 199 3.84 -0.83 -9.24
C ILE A 199 3.07 -1.86 -8.40
N SER A 200 1.91 -2.31 -8.84
CA SER A 200 1.05 -3.20 -8.03
C SER A 200 1.75 -4.50 -7.62
N PRO A 201 2.49 -5.22 -8.48
CA PRO A 201 3.21 -6.43 -8.06
C PRO A 201 4.28 -6.16 -7.01
N LEU A 202 4.96 -5.00 -7.08
CA LEU A 202 5.98 -4.61 -6.10
C LEU A 202 5.34 -4.37 -4.73
N VAL A 203 4.19 -3.68 -4.67
CA VAL A 203 3.50 -3.40 -3.41
C VAL A 203 2.87 -4.68 -2.83
N ILE A 204 2.30 -5.54 -3.68
CA ILE A 204 1.77 -6.85 -3.28
C ILE A 204 2.92 -7.70 -2.72
N GLY A 205 4.04 -7.78 -3.43
CA GLY A 205 5.23 -8.51 -3.01
C GLY A 205 5.77 -8.02 -1.67
N LEU A 206 5.85 -6.70 -1.48
CA LEU A 206 6.27 -6.09 -0.21
C LEU A 206 5.30 -6.43 0.93
N SER A 207 3.99 -6.42 0.67
CA SER A 207 2.95 -6.76 1.65
C SER A 207 3.01 -8.24 2.05
N VAL A 208 3.20 -9.15 1.08
CA VAL A 208 3.38 -10.59 1.33
C VAL A 208 4.68 -10.85 2.09
N TYR A 209 5.76 -10.16 1.74
CA TYR A 209 7.05 -10.25 2.42
C TYR A 209 6.95 -9.79 3.88
N ALA A 210 6.30 -8.65 4.12
CA ALA A 210 6.03 -8.12 5.46
C ALA A 210 5.15 -9.07 6.28
N TRP A 211 4.09 -9.62 5.68
CA TRP A 211 3.23 -10.62 6.31
C TRP A 211 4.01 -11.88 6.71
N HIS A 212 4.82 -12.43 5.81
CA HIS A 212 5.58 -13.66 6.08
C HIS A 212 6.53 -13.49 7.28
N HIS A 213 7.33 -12.43 7.28
CA HIS A 213 8.28 -12.17 8.36
C HIS A 213 7.60 -11.71 9.65
N GLY A 214 6.56 -10.87 9.55
CA GLY A 214 5.77 -10.42 10.69
C GLY A 214 5.06 -11.59 11.38
N ARG A 215 4.53 -12.56 10.63
CA ARG A 215 3.91 -13.77 11.17
C ARG A 215 4.90 -14.64 11.94
N LYS A 216 6.08 -14.91 11.37
CA LYS A 216 7.11 -15.71 12.08
C LYS A 216 7.53 -15.07 13.39
N LEU A 217 7.71 -13.74 13.38
CA LEU A 217 8.08 -13.00 14.58
C LEU A 217 6.94 -13.00 15.61
N TYR A 218 5.69 -12.85 15.15
CA TYR A 218 4.51 -12.97 16.00
C TYR A 218 4.42 -14.34 16.69
N GLU A 219 4.62 -15.43 15.94
CA GLU A 219 4.57 -16.80 16.49
C GLU A 219 5.60 -16.99 17.61
N ARG A 220 6.84 -16.54 17.41
CA ARG A 220 7.90 -16.57 18.45
C ARG A 220 7.57 -15.72 19.67
N LEU A 221 7.15 -14.47 19.47
CA LEU A 221 6.76 -13.58 20.57
C LEU A 221 5.55 -14.12 21.34
N SER A 222 4.60 -14.76 20.65
CA SER A 222 3.42 -15.37 21.28
C SER A 222 3.76 -16.62 22.10
N ALA A 223 4.85 -17.30 21.76
CA ALA A 223 5.41 -18.40 22.55
C ALA A 223 6.17 -17.92 23.80
N GLY A 224 6.33 -16.60 23.99
CA GLY A 224 7.07 -16.02 25.11
C GLY A 224 8.58 -16.02 24.92
N GLU A 225 9.07 -16.20 23.69
CA GLU A 225 10.51 -16.12 23.41
C GLU A 225 11.03 -14.70 23.62
N VAL A 226 12.07 -14.56 24.44
CA VAL A 226 12.75 -13.29 24.68
C VAL A 226 13.70 -13.02 23.52
N LEU A 227 13.32 -12.12 22.62
CA LEU A 227 14.09 -11.84 21.40
C LEU A 227 15.24 -10.86 21.59
N LEU A 228 15.13 -9.99 22.60
CA LEU A 228 16.12 -8.95 22.89
C LEU A 228 16.55 -9.11 24.35
N VAL A 229 17.81 -9.45 24.57
CA VAL A 229 18.41 -9.21 25.88
C VAL A 229 18.64 -7.71 25.93
N ARG A 230 17.74 -6.99 26.61
CA ARG A 230 17.96 -5.57 26.86
C ARG A 230 19.23 -5.51 27.69
N GLY A 231 20.33 -5.09 27.06
CA GLY A 231 21.53 -4.70 27.78
C GLY A 231 21.13 -3.54 28.65
N GLU A 232 20.67 -3.85 29.85
CA GLU A 232 20.43 -2.90 30.92
C GLU A 232 21.80 -2.30 31.18
N ARG A 233 22.12 -1.21 30.47
CA ARG A 233 23.18 -0.32 30.90
C ARG A 233 22.75 0.07 32.30
N ARG A 234 23.38 -0.56 33.29
CA ARG A 234 23.55 0.00 34.63
C ARG A 234 24.02 1.43 34.43
N SER A 235 23.07 2.35 34.36
CA SER A 235 23.24 3.75 34.70
C SER A 235 23.07 3.89 36.22
N GLU A 236 23.62 2.94 36.98
CA GLU A 236 23.65 2.97 38.45
C GLU A 236 25.00 3.48 38.98
N ASP A 237 26.02 3.67 38.13
CA ASP A 237 27.37 4.06 38.57
C ASP A 237 27.75 5.53 38.29
N GLU A 238 26.86 6.38 37.75
CA GLU A 238 27.10 7.84 37.61
C GLU A 238 26.32 8.68 38.65
N ALA A 239 25.73 8.05 39.67
CA ALA A 239 25.10 8.75 40.81
C ALA A 239 26.02 8.89 42.03
N PHE A 240 27.29 8.53 41.91
CA PHE A 240 28.32 8.70 42.94
C PHE A 240 29.58 9.34 42.35
N GLU A 241 29.49 10.60 41.92
CA GLU A 241 30.61 11.57 41.94
C GLU A 241 30.08 12.99 42.09
#